data_AF-A0A925F4F1-F1
#
_entry.id   AF-A0A925F4F1-F1
#
_cell.length_a   1.000
_cell.length_b   1.000
_cell.length_c   1.000
_cell.angle_alpha   90.00
_cell.angle_beta   90.00
_cell.angle_gamma   90.00
#
_symmetry.space_group_name_H-M   'P 1'
#
loop_
_entity.id
_entity.type
_entity.pdbx_description
1 polymer ?
#
loop_
_entity_poly.entity_id
_entity_poly.type
_entity_poly.pdbx_seq_one_letter_code
_entity_poly.pdbx_strand_id
1 'polypeptide(L)'
;MFKQSLLLGAISGILAGIASVIYQKVYSGTLGADFAALAKPLNIVITCFVSGLIIATGYWLSNKWFKTKGEIIFNLVFAILSFASILPAFAFKLPLDIEMPELFPGLVVPMHFFPALAWFTLKPLFIKTYEPYNKVFA
;
A
#
# COMPACT_ATOMS: atom_id res chain seq x y z
N MET A 1 -13.68 -2.24 15.91
CA MET A 1 -12.50 -2.66 15.11
C MET A 1 -12.80 -2.75 13.62
N PHE A 2 -13.64 -3.67 13.10
CA PHE A 2 -13.79 -3.84 11.64
C PHE A 2 -14.17 -2.55 10.88
N LYS A 3 -15.18 -1.81 11.34
CA LYS A 3 -15.60 -0.53 10.72
C LYS A 3 -14.46 0.50 10.68
N GLN A 4 -13.68 0.59 11.76
CA GLN A 4 -12.52 1.50 11.84
C GLN A 4 -11.40 1.05 10.90
N SER A 5 -11.13 -0.26 10.83
CA SER A 5 -10.16 -0.84 9.90
C SER A 5 -10.56 -0.58 8.45
N LEU A 6 -11.83 -0.77 8.09
CA LEU A 6 -12.34 -0.48 6.75
C LEU A 6 -12.22 0.99 6.38
N LEU A 7 -12.59 1.89 7.29
CA LEU A 7 -12.47 3.33 7.06
C LEU A 7 -11.01 3.75 6.87
N LEU A 8 -10.11 3.26 7.74
CA LEU A 8 -8.68 3.46 7.63
C LEU A 8 -8.13 2.93 6.31
N GLY A 9 -8.54 1.73 5.90
CA GLY A 9 -8.13 1.12 4.63
C GLY A 9 -8.60 1.92 3.42
N ALA A 10 -9.85 2.35 3.40
CA ALA A 10 -10.40 3.18 2.32
C ALA A 10 -9.64 4.51 2.20
N ILE A 11 -9.41 5.22 3.31
CA ILE A 11 -8.67 6.48 3.32
C ILE A 11 -7.21 6.27 2.90
N SER A 12 -6.56 5.23 3.43
CA SER A 12 -5.17 4.90 3.08
C SER A 12 -5.04 4.56 1.60
N GLY A 13 -5.98 3.80 1.04
CA GLY A 13 -6.01 3.45 -0.38
C GLY A 13 -6.24 4.65 -1.29
N ILE A 14 -7.15 5.55 -0.94
CA ILE A 14 -7.37 6.80 -1.69
C ILE A 14 -6.11 7.66 -1.69
N LEU A 15 -5.51 7.88 -0.52
CA LEU A 15 -4.29 8.69 -0.39
C LEU A 15 -3.10 8.07 -1.13
N ALA A 16 -2.94 6.75 -1.06
CA ALA A 16 -1.93 6.03 -1.83
C ALA A 16 -2.16 6.14 -3.35
N GLY A 17 -3.42 6.09 -3.80
CA GLY A 17 -3.78 6.28 -5.21
C GLY A 17 -3.44 7.68 -5.70
N ILE A 18 -3.81 8.72 -4.93
CA ILE A 18 -3.47 10.12 -5.23
C ILE A 18 -1.95 10.30 -5.28
N ALA A 19 -1.23 9.80 -4.28
CA ALA A 19 0.23 9.86 -4.24
C ALA A 19 0.87 9.16 -5.45
N SER A 20 0.34 8.00 -5.85
CA SER A 20 0.81 7.26 -7.03
C SER A 20 0.60 8.04 -8.33
N VAL A 21 -0.57 8.67 -8.51
CA VAL A 21 -0.82 9.50 -9.71
C VAL A 21 0.06 10.74 -9.75
N ILE A 22 0.30 11.39 -8.60
CA ILE A 22 1.24 12.52 -8.50
C ILE A 22 2.65 12.04 -8.85
N TYR A 23 3.08 10.93 -8.27
CA TYR A 23 4.39 10.34 -8.53
C TYR A 23 4.57 10.02 -10.01
N GLN A 24 3.57 9.42 -10.66
CA GLN A 24 3.59 9.15 -12.09
C GLN A 24 3.81 10.40 -12.93
N LYS A 25 3.06 11.47 -12.64
CA LYS A 25 3.17 12.73 -13.39
C LYS A 25 4.55 13.35 -13.26
N VAL A 26 5.10 13.39 -12.04
CA VAL A 26 6.44 13.95 -11.78
C VAL A 26 7.52 13.08 -12.43
N TYR A 27 7.41 11.75 -12.30
CA TYR A 27 8.37 10.79 -12.85
C TYR A 27 8.43 10.88 -14.38
N SER A 28 7.28 10.76 -15.06
CA SER A 28 7.19 10.85 -16.52
C SER A 28 7.60 12.23 -17.05
N GLY A 29 7.21 13.31 -16.36
CA GLY A 29 7.60 14.67 -16.74
C GLY A 29 9.10 14.95 -16.61
N THR A 30 9.78 14.30 -15.66
CA THR A 30 11.22 14.52 -15.43
C THR A 30 12.09 13.65 -16.35
N LEU A 31 11.65 12.43 -16.65
CA LEU A 31 12.45 11.46 -17.40
C LEU A 31 12.08 11.36 -18.88
N GLY A 32 11.03 12.04 -19.32
CA GLY A 32 10.59 12.03 -20.72
C GLY A 32 9.97 10.69 -21.17
N ALA A 33 9.73 9.76 -20.24
CA ALA A 33 9.12 8.45 -20.53
C ALA A 33 7.65 8.42 -20.10
N ASP A 34 6.75 8.07 -21.03
CA ASP A 34 5.32 7.92 -20.74
C ASP A 34 4.92 6.45 -20.59
N PHE A 35 4.46 6.10 -19.39
CA PHE A 35 3.95 4.77 -19.05
C PHE A 35 2.45 4.75 -18.81
N ALA A 36 1.71 5.81 -19.14
CA ALA A 36 0.26 5.91 -18.92
C ALA A 36 -0.53 4.83 -19.68
N ALA A 37 0.00 4.33 -20.80
CA ALA A 37 -0.58 3.20 -21.53
C ALA A 37 -0.57 1.90 -20.72
N LEU A 38 0.47 1.69 -19.90
CA LEU A 38 0.66 0.50 -19.05
C LEU A 38 0.03 0.68 -17.67
N ALA A 39 0.33 1.80 -17.01
CA ALA A 39 -0.13 2.15 -15.68
C ALA A 39 -1.15 3.29 -15.77
N LYS A 40 -2.36 3.00 -16.23
CA LYS A 40 -3.41 4.01 -16.38
C LYS A 40 -3.72 4.66 -15.00
N PRO A 41 -3.79 6.01 -14.90
CA PRO A 41 -4.06 6.68 -13.62
C PRO A 41 -5.31 6.17 -12.90
N LEU A 42 -6.37 5.87 -13.66
CA LEU A 42 -7.59 5.30 -13.10
C LEU A 42 -7.36 3.91 -12.50
N ASN A 43 -6.60 3.04 -13.18
CA ASN A 43 -6.27 1.71 -12.69
C ASN A 43 -5.40 1.79 -11.43
N ILE A 44 -4.47 2.74 -11.36
CA ILE A 44 -3.64 2.99 -10.18
C ILE A 44 -4.55 3.32 -8.98
N VAL A 45 -5.44 4.30 -9.12
CA VAL A 45 -6.34 4.71 -8.02
C VAL A 45 -7.24 3.56 -7.56
N ILE A 46 -7.86 2.84 -8.50
CA ILE A 46 -8.71 1.68 -8.17
C ILE A 46 -7.90 0.61 -7.45
N THR A 47 -6.69 0.30 -7.93
CA THR A 47 -5.83 -0.74 -7.34
C THR A 47 -5.41 -0.35 -5.92
N CYS A 48 -5.02 0.91 -5.69
CA CYS A 48 -4.68 1.38 -4.34
C CYS A 48 -5.91 1.34 -3.40
N PHE A 49 -7.09 1.75 -3.89
CA PHE A 49 -8.32 1.69 -3.11
C PHE A 49 -8.68 0.26 -2.71
N VAL A 50 -8.71 -0.67 -3.66
CA VAL A 50 -8.97 -2.10 -3.42
C VAL A 50 -7.93 -2.70 -2.49
N SER A 51 -6.64 -2.36 -2.68
CA SER A 51 -5.57 -2.78 -1.78
C SER A 51 -5.82 -2.30 -0.36
N GLY A 52 -6.25 -1.05 -0.17
CA GLY A 52 -6.66 -0.52 1.13
C GLY A 52 -7.76 -1.34 1.81
N LEU A 53 -8.76 -1.80 1.06
CA LEU A 53 -9.82 -2.67 1.57
C LEU A 53 -9.31 -4.08 1.94
N ILE A 54 -8.39 -4.63 1.16
CA ILE A 54 -7.73 -5.92 1.43
C ILE A 54 -6.90 -5.82 2.71
N ILE A 55 -6.09 -4.76 2.84
CA ILE A 55 -5.27 -4.46 4.03
C ILE A 55 -6.16 -4.37 5.27
N ALA A 56 -7.25 -3.60 5.21
CA ALA A 56 -8.21 -3.47 6.30
C ALA A 56 -8.82 -4.82 6.73
N THR A 57 -9.20 -5.64 5.75
CA THR A 57 -9.78 -6.96 6.00
C THR A 57 -8.74 -7.90 6.59
N GLY A 58 -7.52 -7.92 6.05
CA GLY A 58 -6.40 -8.71 6.56
C GLY A 58 -6.03 -8.34 7.99
N TYR A 59 -6.01 -7.05 8.31
CA TYR A 59 -5.76 -6.56 9.67
C TYR A 59 -6.82 -7.05 10.64
N TRP A 60 -8.10 -6.91 10.27
CA TRP A 60 -9.20 -7.36 11.11
C TRP A 60 -9.16 -8.88 11.31
N LEU A 61 -8.94 -9.66 10.25
CA LEU A 61 -8.84 -11.12 10.34
C LEU A 61 -7.67 -11.55 11.24
N SER A 62 -6.50 -10.92 11.08
CA SER A 62 -5.32 -11.23 11.91
C SER A 62 -5.58 -10.96 13.39
N ASN A 63 -6.20 -9.83 13.72
CA ASN A 63 -6.59 -9.51 15.11
C ASN A 63 -7.71 -10.41 15.63
N LYS A 64 -8.62 -10.88 14.76
CA LYS A 64 -9.68 -11.83 15.14
C LYS A 64 -9.11 -13.21 15.47
N TRP A 65 -8.16 -13.72 14.69
CA TRP A 65 -7.62 -15.08 14.87
C TRP A 65 -6.48 -15.16 15.89
N PHE A 66 -5.54 -14.22 15.85
CA PHE A 66 -4.33 -14.28 16.69
C PHE A 66 -4.39 -13.39 17.94
N LYS A 67 -5.51 -12.69 18.15
CA LYS A 67 -5.79 -11.88 19.35
C LYS A 67 -4.65 -10.91 19.64
N THR A 68 -3.93 -11.10 20.75
CA THR A 68 -2.83 -10.24 21.21
C THR A 68 -1.64 -10.18 20.25
N LYS A 69 -1.44 -11.21 19.41
CA LYS A 69 -0.37 -11.25 18.40
C LYS A 69 -0.83 -10.82 17.01
N GLY A 70 -2.11 -10.48 16.83
CA GLY A 70 -2.67 -10.17 15.51
C GLY A 70 -2.00 -9.01 14.80
N GLU A 71 -1.64 -7.96 15.53
CA GLU A 71 -0.99 -6.80 14.95
C GLU A 71 0.41 -7.11 14.41
N ILE A 72 1.27 -7.76 15.22
CA ILE A 72 2.65 -8.07 14.78
C ILE A 72 2.67 -9.08 13.63
N ILE A 73 1.78 -10.08 13.66
CA ILE A 73 1.62 -11.05 12.56
C ILE A 73 1.16 -10.34 11.30
N PHE A 74 0.17 -9.45 11.42
CA PHE A 74 -0.32 -8.68 10.28
C PHE A 74 0.79 -7.81 9.68
N ASN A 75 1.51 -7.04 10.50
CA ASN A 75 2.57 -6.16 10.02
C ASN A 75 3.68 -6.95 9.30
N LEU A 76 4.08 -8.11 9.85
CA LEU A 76 5.07 -8.97 9.23
C LEU A 76 4.60 -9.52 7.88
N VAL A 77 3.39 -10.10 7.83
CA VAL A 77 2.81 -10.64 6.60
C VAL A 77 2.62 -9.53 5.57
N PHE A 78 2.12 -8.37 5.98
CA PHE A 78 1.87 -7.26 5.09
C PHE A 78 3.17 -6.65 4.53
N ALA A 79 4.23 -6.55 5.34
CA ALA A 79 5.55 -6.15 4.86
C ALA A 79 6.07 -7.14 3.79
N ILE A 80 6.01 -8.44 4.05
CA ILE A 80 6.42 -9.48 3.09
C ILE A 80 5.59 -9.38 1.80
N LEU A 81 4.27 -9.23 1.90
CA LEU A 81 3.40 -9.09 0.74
C LEU A 81 3.66 -7.80 -0.04
N SER A 82 4.01 -6.70 0.64
CA SER A 82 4.37 -5.44 -0.02
C SER A 82 5.62 -5.62 -0.88
N PHE A 83 6.66 -6.28 -0.36
CA PHE A 83 7.83 -6.65 -1.15
C PHE A 83 7.50 -7.66 -2.25
N ALA A 84 6.71 -8.69 -1.97
CA ALA A 84 6.33 -9.67 -2.99
C ALA A 84 5.53 -9.03 -4.14
N SER A 85 4.75 -7.98 -3.85
CA SER A 85 3.93 -7.30 -4.83
C SER A 85 4.72 -6.56 -5.91
N ILE A 86 6.02 -6.30 -5.70
CA ILE A 86 6.88 -5.66 -6.71
C ILE A 86 7.45 -6.68 -7.72
N LEU A 87 7.45 -7.98 -7.40
CA LEU A 87 8.03 -9.01 -8.26
C LEU A 87 7.39 -9.04 -9.66
N PRO A 88 6.05 -8.91 -9.81
CA PRO A 88 5.42 -8.79 -11.13
C PRO A 88 5.93 -7.63 -11.97
N ALA A 89 6.33 -6.50 -11.36
CA ALA A 89 6.88 -5.36 -12.08
C ALA A 89 8.21 -5.69 -12.77
N PHE A 90 9.04 -6.54 -12.15
CA PHE A 90 10.29 -7.01 -12.73
C PHE A 90 10.09 -8.15 -13.74
N ALA A 91 9.02 -8.94 -13.56
CA ALA A 91 8.71 -10.05 -14.46
C ALA A 91 7.90 -9.63 -15.70
N PHE A 92 7.37 -8.40 -15.73
CA PHE A 92 6.54 -7.91 -16.82
C PHE A 92 7.37 -7.70 -18.10
N LYS A 93 6.96 -8.34 -19.19
CA LYS A 93 7.57 -8.13 -20.51
C LYS A 93 7.00 -6.86 -21.12
N LEU A 94 7.82 -5.82 -21.16
CA LEU A 94 7.43 -4.53 -21.70
C LEU A 94 7.31 -4.58 -23.23
N PRO A 95 6.34 -3.87 -23.82
CA PRO A 95 6.24 -3.73 -25.27
C PRO A 95 7.50 -3.09 -25.86
N LEU A 96 7.93 -3.55 -27.05
CA LEU A 96 9.15 -3.07 -27.71
C LEU A 96 9.03 -1.63 -28.26
N ASP A 97 7.80 -1.10 -28.32
CA ASP A 97 7.45 0.24 -28.77
C ASP A 97 7.51 1.30 -27.65
N ILE A 98 7.72 0.89 -26.40
CA ILE A 98 7.90 1.82 -25.29
C ILE A 98 9.34 2.34 -25.28
N GLU A 99 9.49 3.66 -25.22
CA GLU A 99 10.79 4.33 -25.08
C GLU A 99 11.30 4.17 -23.64
N MET A 100 12.57 3.78 -23.48
CA MET A 100 13.25 3.55 -22.18
C MET A 100 12.46 2.63 -21.22
N PRO A 101 12.10 1.39 -21.63
CA PRO A 101 11.30 0.46 -20.82
C PRO A 101 11.95 0.13 -19.47
N GLU A 102 13.27 0.21 -19.35
CA GLU A 102 14.03 0.02 -18.11
C GLU A 102 13.66 1.00 -16.98
N LEU A 103 13.01 2.14 -17.29
CA LEU A 103 12.53 3.09 -16.28
C LEU A 103 11.21 2.66 -15.64
N PHE A 104 10.48 1.71 -16.23
CA PHE A 104 9.18 1.29 -15.72
C PHE A 104 9.21 0.74 -14.28
N PRO A 105 10.16 -0.15 -13.89
CA PRO A 105 10.27 -0.59 -12.49
C PRO A 105 10.51 0.58 -11.53
N GLY A 106 11.28 1.60 -11.96
CA GLY A 106 11.52 2.80 -11.17
C GLY A 106 10.22 3.57 -10.88
N LEU A 107 9.26 3.55 -11.79
CA LEU A 107 7.94 4.13 -11.62
C LEU A 107 7.05 3.29 -10.67
N VAL A 108 6.92 2.00 -10.93
CA VAL A 108 5.88 1.20 -10.24
C VAL A 108 6.31 0.73 -8.86
N VAL A 109 7.59 0.40 -8.65
CA VAL A 109 8.07 -0.15 -7.37
C VAL A 109 7.71 0.75 -6.18
N PRO A 110 7.94 2.08 -6.21
CA PRO A 110 7.52 2.96 -5.12
C PRO A 110 6.00 2.95 -4.86
N MET A 111 5.18 2.89 -5.92
CA MET A 111 3.71 2.91 -5.81
C MET A 111 3.18 1.71 -5.02
N HIS A 112 3.83 0.55 -5.12
CA HIS A 112 3.46 -0.65 -4.36
C HIS A 112 3.62 -0.49 -2.85
N PHE A 113 4.49 0.42 -2.38
CA PHE A 113 4.69 0.68 -0.96
C PHE A 113 3.76 1.76 -0.40
N PHE A 114 3.15 2.60 -1.25
CA PHE A 114 2.31 3.71 -0.79
C PHE A 114 1.10 3.26 0.05
N PRO A 115 0.38 2.16 -0.27
CA PRO A 115 -0.68 1.65 0.60
C PRO A 115 -0.18 1.27 2.00
N ALA A 116 1.02 0.67 2.09
CA ALA A 116 1.60 0.27 3.36
C ALA A 116 2.04 1.48 4.19
N LEU A 117 2.71 2.45 3.57
CA LEU A 117 3.09 3.70 4.21
C LEU A 117 1.86 4.44 4.73
N ALA A 118 0.83 4.63 3.90
CA ALA A 118 -0.41 5.30 4.30
C ALA A 118 -1.08 4.58 5.48
N TRP A 119 -1.18 3.25 5.42
CA TRP A 119 -1.77 2.46 6.50
C TRP A 119 -1.00 2.62 7.82
N PHE A 120 0.32 2.42 7.81
CA PHE A 120 1.13 2.47 9.03
C PHE A 120 1.17 3.88 9.63
N THR A 121 1.19 4.92 8.80
CA THR A 121 1.15 6.31 9.26
C THR A 121 -0.21 6.69 9.84
N LEU A 122 -1.31 6.28 9.22
CA LEU A 122 -2.65 6.69 9.64
C LEU A 122 -3.26 5.81 10.73
N LYS A 123 -2.81 4.55 10.87
CA LYS A 123 -3.36 3.60 11.85
C LYS A 123 -3.54 4.18 13.26
N PRO A 124 -2.55 4.87 13.86
CA PRO A 124 -2.68 5.42 15.21
C PRO A 124 -3.85 6.41 15.38
N LEU A 125 -4.28 7.08 14.29
CA LEU A 125 -5.39 8.04 14.32
C LEU A 125 -6.76 7.35 14.38
N PHE A 126 -6.87 6.11 13.88
CA PHE A 126 -8.14 5.38 13.79
C PHE A 126 -8.25 4.22 14.79
N ILE A 127 -7.12 3.61 15.15
CA ILE A 127 -7.05 2.43 16.00
C ILE A 127 -5.99 2.67 17.08
N LYS A 128 -6.45 2.97 18.29
CA LYS A 128 -5.57 3.15 19.44
C LYS A 128 -4.93 1.81 19.82
N THR A 129 -3.60 1.78 19.91
CA THR A 129 -2.88 0.71 20.59
C THR A 129 -3.12 0.91 22.09
N TYR A 130 -3.88 0.01 22.72
CA TYR A 130 -3.97 0.03 24.19
C TYR A 130 -2.61 -0.39 24.74
N GLU A 131 -1.83 0.55 25.28
CA GLU A 131 -0.88 0.18 26.32
C GLU A 131 -1.70 -0.25 27.55
N PRO A 132 -1.48 -1.45 28.10
CA PRO A 132 -2.01 -1.75 29.41
C PRO A 132 -1.30 -0.82 30.41
N TYR A 133 -1.98 0.27 30.77
CA TYR A 133 -1.69 1.01 31.99
C TYR A 133 -1.98 0.06 33.15
N ASN A 134 -0.99 -0.72 33.59
CA ASN A 134 -0.86 -1.23 34.96
C ASN A 134 0.41 -2.05 35.20
N LYS A 135 1.11 -1.67 36.28
CA LYS A 135 2.22 -2.32 37.01
C LYS A 135 3.64 -1.78 36.77
N VAL A 136 3.84 -0.48 37.00
CA VAL A 136 5.15 0.04 37.46
C VAL A 136 5.13 0.42 38.95
N PHE A 137 3.95 0.47 39.59
CA PHE A 137 3.80 0.70 41.03
C PHE A 137 2.70 -0.18 41.61
N ALA A 138 3.03 -1.42 41.97
CA ALA A 138 2.27 -2.27 42.88
C ALA A 138 3.23 -3.27 43.53
#